data_AF-A0A1Y6FI16-F1
#
_entry.id   AF-A0A1Y6FI16-F1
#
_cell.length_a   1.000
_cell.length_b   1.000
_cell.length_c   1.000
_cell.angle_alpha   90.00
_cell.angle_beta   90.00
_cell.angle_gamma   90.00
#
_symmetry.space_group_name_H-M   'P 1'
#
loop_
_entity.id
_entity.type
_entity.pdbx_description
1 polymer ?
#
loop_
_entity_poly.entity_id
_entity_poly.type
_entity_poly.pdbx_seq_one_letter_code
_entity_poly.pdbx_strand_id
1 'polypeptide(L)'
;MEDVAKRAGVALGTVSNVINRPQKVSRSTIEKVQRAISELGFVPNRAARALAAGTSNTIGVVIADLSNSFFVDMARGAESVAAESSINVVLANTDMRRSKQASNLDLFRQERMAGILLAPLPGADSSLLTGRNGTPLVFLNDAAIEGACTVSVDNEHGGYLAATHLLAIGRRRLLFAGDPAQAVPIADRLRGVERAVREVVDASLEVIRTPEVQAENGRTLGFDIASRPTSERPDGIIAAADLLALGLVQILGSDPSIRIPEDIAITGYDNNRAAWESLVPITTIAQPGEQIGAVAMALLLEEIRDPEGHEHAHSVLEPTLVVRASTQRT
;
A
#
# COMPACT_ATOMS: atom_id res chain seq x y z
N MET A 1 25.40 -17.56 -24.43
CA MET A 1 25.03 -18.96 -24.76
C MET A 1 26.02 -19.61 -25.71
N GLU A 2 26.52 -18.90 -26.72
CA GLU A 2 27.56 -19.42 -27.63
C GLU A 2 28.84 -19.85 -26.89
N ASP A 3 29.33 -19.02 -25.96
CA ASP A 3 30.51 -19.37 -25.15
C ASP A 3 30.27 -20.60 -24.27
N VAL A 4 29.06 -20.75 -23.73
CA VAL A 4 28.65 -21.95 -22.96
C VAL A 4 28.62 -23.18 -23.86
N ALA A 5 28.06 -23.07 -25.07
CA ALA A 5 28.00 -24.16 -26.04
C ALA A 5 29.42 -24.63 -26.43
N LYS A 6 30.31 -23.67 -26.71
CA LYS A 6 31.72 -23.90 -27.03
C LYS A 6 32.46 -24.56 -25.85
N ARG A 7 32.25 -24.07 -24.62
CA ARG A 7 32.91 -24.60 -23.41
C ARG A 7 32.40 -25.97 -22.98
N ALA A 8 31.12 -26.27 -23.21
CA ALA A 8 30.50 -27.56 -22.93
C ALA A 8 30.67 -28.59 -24.07
N GLY A 9 31.11 -28.16 -25.25
CA GLY A 9 31.28 -29.01 -26.43
C GLY A 9 29.96 -29.50 -27.03
N VAL A 10 28.92 -28.66 -27.02
CA VAL A 10 27.58 -29.00 -27.54
C VAL A 10 27.06 -27.92 -28.48
N ALA A 11 26.01 -28.22 -29.24
CA ALA A 11 25.34 -27.23 -30.08
C ALA A 11 24.58 -26.19 -29.24
N LEU A 12 24.39 -24.97 -29.78
CA LEU A 12 23.67 -23.88 -29.12
C LEU A 12 22.24 -24.28 -28.73
N GLY A 13 21.55 -25.04 -29.60
CA GLY A 13 20.21 -25.57 -29.33
C GLY A 13 20.17 -26.55 -28.15
N THR A 14 21.26 -27.30 -27.92
CA THR A 14 21.40 -28.20 -26.76
C THR A 14 21.54 -27.40 -25.47
N VAL A 15 22.30 -26.30 -25.46
CA VAL A 15 22.38 -25.39 -24.31
C VAL A 15 20.99 -24.79 -24.00
N SER A 16 20.26 -24.35 -25.03
CA SER A 16 18.88 -23.86 -24.86
C SER A 16 17.94 -24.94 -24.29
N ASN A 17 18.03 -26.18 -24.76
CA ASN A 17 17.23 -27.28 -24.23
C ASN A 17 17.62 -27.65 -22.79
N VAL A 18 18.90 -27.64 -22.42
CA VAL A 18 19.30 -27.86 -21.03
C VAL A 18 18.73 -26.77 -20.12
N ILE A 19 18.71 -25.51 -20.58
CA ILE A 19 18.20 -24.37 -19.79
C ILE A 19 16.67 -24.38 -19.70
N ASN A 20 15.96 -24.69 -20.80
CA ASN A 20 14.52 -24.48 -20.91
C ASN A 20 13.67 -25.78 -20.86
N ARG A 21 14.25 -26.92 -21.24
CA ARG A 21 13.56 -28.23 -21.36
C ARG A 21 14.50 -29.37 -20.96
N PRO A 22 15.08 -29.37 -19.73
CA PRO A 22 16.12 -30.32 -19.32
C PRO A 22 15.66 -31.77 -19.45
N GLN A 23 14.36 -32.06 -19.32
CA GLN A 23 13.77 -33.39 -19.50
C GLN A 23 13.98 -33.98 -20.91
N LYS A 24 14.29 -33.16 -21.92
CA LYS A 24 14.58 -33.60 -23.30
C LYS A 24 16.06 -33.91 -23.53
N VAL A 25 16.90 -33.80 -22.50
CA VAL A 25 18.36 -33.89 -22.63
C VAL A 25 18.91 -34.96 -21.69
N SER A 26 19.94 -35.69 -22.10
CA SER A 26 20.57 -36.69 -21.24
C SER A 26 21.21 -36.05 -20.00
N ARG A 27 21.16 -36.75 -18.87
CA ARG A 27 21.74 -36.29 -17.60
C ARG A 27 23.22 -35.90 -17.73
N SER A 28 24.01 -36.68 -18.47
CA SER A 28 25.43 -36.39 -18.72
C SER A 28 25.67 -35.09 -19.49
N THR A 29 24.75 -34.72 -20.40
CA THR A 29 24.83 -33.48 -21.16
C THR A 29 24.39 -32.28 -20.32
N ILE A 30 23.37 -32.46 -19.47
CA ILE A 30 22.94 -31.44 -18.49
C ILE A 30 24.11 -31.08 -17.57
N GLU A 31 24.79 -32.06 -17.00
CA GLU A 31 25.93 -31.86 -16.09
C GLU A 31 27.10 -31.12 -16.77
N LYS A 32 27.40 -31.44 -18.04
CA LYS A 32 28.44 -30.73 -18.81
C LYS A 32 28.09 -29.26 -19.04
N VAL A 33 26.85 -28.99 -19.44
CA VAL A 33 26.38 -27.62 -19.71
C VAL A 33 26.29 -26.82 -18.41
N GLN A 34 25.78 -27.37 -17.32
CA GLN A 34 25.72 -26.69 -16.02
C GLN A 34 27.11 -26.32 -15.49
N ARG A 35 28.11 -27.20 -15.67
CA ARG A 35 29.51 -26.90 -15.30
C ARG A 35 30.06 -25.73 -16.11
N ALA A 36 29.87 -25.74 -17.43
CA ALA A 36 30.29 -24.63 -18.29
C ALA A 36 29.58 -23.31 -17.94
N ILE A 37 28.30 -23.36 -17.57
CA ILE A 37 27.54 -22.20 -17.06
C ILE A 37 28.19 -21.65 -15.79
N SER A 38 28.48 -22.53 -14.83
CA SER A 38 29.09 -22.15 -13.55
C SER A 38 30.50 -21.56 -13.73
N GLU A 39 31.34 -22.18 -14.56
CA GLU A 39 32.72 -21.75 -14.81
C GLU A 39 32.79 -20.40 -15.53
N LEU A 40 31.83 -20.12 -16.41
CA LEU A 40 31.77 -18.88 -17.19
C LEU A 40 30.98 -17.77 -16.48
N GLY A 41 30.35 -18.05 -15.33
CA GLY A 41 29.43 -17.13 -14.68
C GLY A 41 28.24 -16.73 -15.57
N PHE A 42 27.86 -17.60 -16.52
CA PHE A 42 26.82 -17.26 -17.48
C PHE A 42 25.44 -17.22 -16.80
N VAL A 43 24.82 -16.05 -16.76
CA VAL A 43 23.44 -15.91 -16.31
C VAL A 43 22.51 -15.92 -17.54
N PRO A 44 21.58 -16.87 -17.67
CA PRO A 44 20.66 -16.89 -18.80
C PRO A 44 19.78 -15.63 -18.80
N ASN A 45 19.67 -14.94 -19.94
CA ASN A 45 18.86 -13.73 -20.07
C ASN A 45 17.37 -14.05 -19.80
N ARG A 46 16.79 -13.43 -18.76
CA ARG A 46 15.38 -13.61 -18.39
C ARG A 46 14.44 -13.01 -19.43
N ALA A 47 14.74 -11.82 -19.97
CA ALA A 47 13.93 -11.16 -21.00
C ALA A 47 13.88 -12.00 -22.29
N ALA A 48 15.01 -12.56 -22.72
CA ALA A 48 15.06 -13.47 -23.88
C ALA A 48 14.27 -14.77 -23.66
N ARG A 49 14.19 -15.25 -22.40
CA ARG A 49 13.38 -16.41 -22.03
C ARG A 49 11.89 -16.09 -22.00
N ALA A 50 11.49 -14.96 -21.42
CA ALA A 50 10.10 -14.51 -21.44
C ALA A 50 9.63 -14.30 -22.90
N LEU A 51 10.49 -13.76 -23.78
CA LEU A 51 10.22 -13.66 -25.21
C LEU A 51 10.00 -15.05 -25.86
N ALA A 52 10.83 -16.04 -25.53
CA ALA A 52 10.74 -17.38 -26.11
C ALA A 52 9.59 -18.22 -25.51
N ALA A 53 9.21 -17.97 -24.26
CA ALA A 53 8.13 -18.64 -23.55
C ALA A 53 6.76 -17.93 -23.71
N GLY A 54 6.76 -16.71 -24.24
CA GLY A 54 5.56 -15.87 -24.39
C GLY A 54 4.96 -15.37 -23.07
N THR A 55 5.58 -15.66 -21.92
CA THR A 55 5.03 -15.39 -20.59
C THR A 55 6.15 -14.95 -19.63
N SER A 56 5.87 -13.94 -18.81
CA SER A 56 6.72 -13.52 -17.68
C SER A 56 6.17 -14.13 -16.39
N ASN A 57 7.03 -14.39 -15.42
CA ASN A 57 6.65 -14.77 -14.06
C ASN A 57 6.98 -13.66 -13.06
N THR A 58 7.09 -12.41 -13.53
CA THR A 58 7.38 -11.25 -12.69
C THR A 58 6.15 -10.37 -12.60
N ILE A 59 5.75 -10.04 -11.38
CA ILE A 59 4.64 -9.14 -11.09
C ILE A 59 5.21 -7.83 -10.54
N GLY A 60 4.72 -6.72 -11.09
CA GLY A 60 5.06 -5.39 -10.61
C GLY A 60 4.13 -4.97 -9.49
N VAL A 61 4.67 -4.36 -8.44
CA VAL A 61 3.88 -3.72 -7.37
C VAL A 61 4.27 -2.25 -7.34
N VAL A 62 3.34 -1.36 -7.65
CA VAL A 62 3.55 0.08 -7.64
C VAL A 62 2.85 0.66 -6.42
N ILE A 63 3.61 1.20 -5.48
CA ILE A 63 3.10 1.78 -4.23
C ILE A 63 3.25 3.29 -4.18
N ALA A 64 2.37 3.94 -3.40
CA ALA A 64 2.29 5.39 -3.32
C ALA A 64 3.49 6.01 -2.59
N ASP A 65 3.84 5.50 -1.40
CA ASP A 65 4.91 6.03 -0.55
C ASP A 65 5.52 4.94 0.34
N LEU A 66 6.84 4.77 0.29
CA LEU A 66 7.59 3.82 1.14
C LEU A 66 7.68 4.28 2.61
N SER A 67 7.50 5.57 2.87
CA SER A 67 7.54 6.15 4.22
C SER A 67 6.33 5.73 5.05
N ASN A 68 5.22 5.38 4.38
CA ASN A 68 4.05 4.84 5.04
C ASN A 68 4.07 3.30 5.01
N SER A 69 4.29 2.68 6.18
CA SER A 69 4.46 1.23 6.28
C SER A 69 3.23 0.43 5.85
N PHE A 70 2.04 1.05 5.82
CA PHE A 70 0.84 0.42 5.28
C PHE A 70 1.01 -0.06 3.83
N PHE A 71 1.68 0.72 2.97
CA PHE A 71 1.94 0.30 1.59
C PHE A 71 3.02 -0.80 1.53
N VAL A 72 3.96 -0.80 2.47
CA VAL A 72 4.95 -1.87 2.59
C VAL A 72 4.27 -3.17 3.02
N ASP A 73 3.30 -3.10 3.94
CA ASP A 73 2.53 -4.27 4.38
C ASP A 73 1.71 -4.86 3.22
N MET A 74 1.14 -4.03 2.33
CA MET A 74 0.54 -4.53 1.08
C MET A 74 1.54 -5.27 0.21
N ALA A 75 2.74 -4.72 0.00
CA ALA A 75 3.77 -5.37 -0.79
C ALA A 75 4.18 -6.72 -0.17
N ARG A 76 4.31 -6.80 1.15
CA ARG A 76 4.59 -8.04 1.89
C ARG A 76 3.47 -9.07 1.77
N GLY A 77 2.22 -8.62 1.83
CA GLY A 77 1.04 -9.46 1.59
C GLY A 77 0.99 -10.04 0.18
N ALA A 78 1.34 -9.24 -0.82
CA ALA A 78 1.45 -9.71 -2.19
C ALA A 78 2.62 -10.70 -2.36
N GLU A 79 3.77 -10.41 -1.72
CA GLU A 79 4.95 -11.27 -1.74
C GLU A 79 4.68 -12.63 -1.09
N SER A 80 3.90 -12.71 -0.01
CA SER A 80 3.61 -13.98 0.66
C SER A 80 2.84 -14.94 -0.25
N VAL A 81 1.84 -14.45 -0.99
CA VAL A 81 1.10 -15.24 -1.99
C VAL A 81 2.00 -15.59 -3.19
N ALA A 82 2.88 -14.67 -3.60
CA ALA A 82 3.82 -14.93 -4.68
C ALA A 82 4.87 -15.99 -4.31
N ALA A 83 5.31 -16.06 -3.05
CA ALA A 83 6.33 -17.01 -2.58
C ALA A 83 5.88 -18.48 -2.65
N GLU A 84 4.56 -18.71 -2.58
CA GLU A 84 3.96 -20.04 -2.77
C GLU A 84 3.94 -20.46 -4.26
N SER A 85 4.24 -19.52 -5.17
CA SER A 85 4.28 -19.71 -6.61
C SER A 85 5.69 -19.41 -7.16
N SER A 86 6.03 -19.85 -8.37
CA SER A 86 7.32 -19.52 -8.99
C SER A 86 7.34 -18.08 -9.55
N ILE A 87 6.89 -17.10 -8.77
CA ILE A 87 6.61 -15.72 -9.15
C ILE A 87 7.60 -14.78 -8.45
N ASN A 88 8.15 -13.84 -9.20
CA ASN A 88 9.00 -12.78 -8.66
C ASN A 88 8.16 -11.50 -8.48
N VAL A 89 8.39 -10.77 -7.40
CA VAL A 89 7.77 -9.46 -7.16
C VAL A 89 8.82 -8.38 -7.35
N VAL A 90 8.48 -7.32 -8.09
CA VAL A 90 9.30 -6.12 -8.26
C VAL A 90 8.53 -4.91 -7.74
N LEU A 91 9.07 -4.26 -6.71
CA LEU A 91 8.46 -3.08 -6.10
C LEU A 91 8.95 -1.78 -6.74
N ALA A 92 8.02 -0.87 -6.99
CA ALA A 92 8.27 0.48 -7.47
C ALA A 92 7.54 1.50 -6.59
N ASN A 93 8.25 2.56 -6.19
CA ASN A 93 7.70 3.64 -5.36
C ASN A 93 7.44 4.89 -6.20
N THR A 94 6.29 5.53 -6.00
CA THR A 94 5.93 6.75 -6.73
C THR A 94 6.31 8.04 -5.99
N ASP A 95 6.57 7.99 -4.68
CA ASP A 95 6.73 9.18 -3.82
C ASP A 95 5.63 10.22 -4.06
N MET A 96 4.37 9.77 -4.17
CA MET A 96 3.22 10.65 -4.44
C MET A 96 3.31 11.47 -5.74
N ARG A 97 4.16 11.07 -6.70
CA ARG A 97 4.35 11.77 -7.98
C ARG A 97 3.72 11.01 -9.14
N ARG A 98 2.71 11.59 -9.77
CA ARG A 98 2.03 11.02 -10.97
C ARG A 98 2.98 10.72 -12.12
N SER A 99 4.00 11.55 -12.34
CA SER A 99 5.01 11.31 -13.37
C SER A 99 5.80 10.03 -13.09
N LYS A 100 6.19 9.77 -11.83
CA LYS A 100 6.84 8.52 -11.43
C LYS A 100 5.91 7.33 -11.57
N GLN A 101 4.64 7.46 -11.19
CA GLN A 101 3.65 6.40 -11.41
C GLN A 101 3.57 6.02 -12.89
N ALA A 102 3.41 6.99 -13.78
CA ALA A 102 3.36 6.75 -15.22
C ALA A 102 4.64 6.07 -15.74
N SER A 103 5.82 6.59 -15.37
CA SER A 103 7.09 5.98 -15.76
C SER A 103 7.27 4.55 -15.26
N ASN A 104 6.84 4.25 -14.03
CA ASN A 104 6.91 2.90 -13.46
C ASN A 104 5.97 1.93 -14.21
N LEU A 105 4.73 2.37 -14.51
CA LEU A 105 3.78 1.56 -15.28
C LEU A 105 4.29 1.30 -16.69
N ASP A 106 4.86 2.31 -17.36
CA ASP A 106 5.44 2.16 -18.69
C ASP A 106 6.62 1.19 -18.69
N LEU A 107 7.51 1.29 -17.69
CA LEU A 107 8.62 0.35 -17.52
C LEU A 107 8.12 -1.08 -17.34
N PHE A 108 7.13 -1.31 -16.47
CA PHE A 108 6.60 -2.64 -16.20
C PHE A 108 5.91 -3.25 -17.43
N ARG A 109 5.24 -2.43 -18.24
CA ARG A 109 4.66 -2.83 -19.53
C ARG A 109 5.75 -3.16 -20.56
N GLN A 110 6.80 -2.36 -20.65
CA GLN A 110 7.94 -2.58 -21.56
C GLN A 110 8.68 -3.89 -21.22
N GLU A 111 8.83 -4.18 -19.92
CA GLU A 111 9.40 -5.43 -19.41
C GLU A 111 8.44 -6.62 -19.48
N ARG A 112 7.21 -6.41 -19.99
CA ARG A 112 6.18 -7.44 -20.15
C ARG A 112 5.94 -8.22 -18.86
N MET A 113 5.80 -7.51 -17.74
CA MET A 113 5.42 -8.13 -16.47
C MET A 113 4.10 -8.89 -16.63
N ALA A 114 3.97 -10.01 -15.89
CA ALA A 114 2.82 -10.89 -15.95
C ALA A 114 1.52 -10.20 -15.51
N GLY A 115 1.65 -9.21 -14.64
CA GLY A 115 0.57 -8.41 -14.09
C GLY A 115 1.14 -7.32 -13.19
N ILE A 116 0.28 -6.37 -12.81
CA ILE A 116 0.66 -5.22 -11.99
C ILE A 116 -0.35 -5.06 -10.85
N LEU A 117 0.14 -4.87 -9.64
CA LEU A 117 -0.64 -4.30 -8.53
C LEU A 117 -0.29 -2.81 -8.42
N LEU A 118 -1.31 -1.96 -8.30
CA LEU A 118 -1.13 -0.51 -8.25
C LEU A 118 -1.92 0.08 -7.08
N ALA A 119 -1.23 0.71 -6.13
CA ALA A 119 -1.84 1.68 -5.24
C ALA A 119 -1.87 3.04 -5.97
N PRO A 120 -3.02 3.45 -6.52
CA PRO A 120 -3.07 4.62 -7.38
C PRO A 120 -2.94 5.91 -6.58
N LEU A 121 -2.36 6.93 -7.23
CA LEU A 121 -2.47 8.30 -6.76
C LEU A 121 -3.87 8.87 -7.08
N PRO A 122 -4.33 9.88 -6.32
CA PRO A 122 -5.66 10.46 -6.45
C PRO A 122 -6.03 10.79 -7.89
N GLY A 123 -7.30 10.75 -8.28
CA GLY A 123 -7.71 11.02 -9.66
C GLY A 123 -7.13 10.01 -10.67
N ALA A 124 -6.89 8.78 -10.21
CA ALA A 124 -6.84 7.61 -11.06
C ALA A 124 -8.26 7.25 -11.50
N ASP A 125 -8.39 6.76 -12.72
CA ASP A 125 -9.64 6.30 -13.29
C ASP A 125 -9.35 5.17 -14.29
N SER A 126 -10.38 4.73 -15.01
CA SER A 126 -10.27 3.70 -16.03
C SER A 126 -9.30 4.06 -17.17
N SER A 127 -8.86 5.32 -17.30
CA SER A 127 -7.80 5.68 -18.27
C SER A 127 -6.48 4.98 -17.97
N LEU A 128 -6.20 4.59 -16.71
CA LEU A 128 -5.00 3.82 -16.38
C LEU A 128 -5.01 2.41 -16.98
N LEU A 129 -6.18 1.92 -17.39
CA LEU A 129 -6.33 0.65 -18.12
C LEU A 129 -5.97 0.79 -19.59
N THR A 130 -5.97 2.01 -20.14
CA THR A 130 -5.54 2.22 -21.51
C THR A 130 -4.05 1.91 -21.68
N GLY A 131 -3.71 1.26 -22.79
CA GLY A 131 -2.33 0.86 -23.08
C GLY A 131 -1.79 -0.30 -22.24
N ARG A 132 -2.64 -1.00 -21.45
CA ARG A 132 -2.21 -2.21 -20.71
C ARG A 132 -1.79 -3.37 -21.64
N ASN A 133 -2.16 -3.33 -22.92
CA ASN A 133 -1.82 -4.34 -23.93
C ASN A 133 -2.06 -5.80 -23.46
N GLY A 134 -3.13 -6.01 -22.68
CA GLY A 134 -3.46 -7.30 -22.09
C GLY A 134 -2.74 -7.66 -20.79
N THR A 135 -1.97 -6.74 -20.19
CA THR A 135 -1.36 -6.94 -18.86
C THR A 135 -2.43 -6.72 -17.78
N PRO A 136 -2.76 -7.73 -16.97
CA PRO A 136 -3.66 -7.61 -15.83
C PRO A 136 -3.22 -6.52 -14.84
N LEU A 137 -4.18 -5.77 -14.32
CA LEU A 137 -3.95 -4.66 -13.38
C LEU A 137 -4.98 -4.71 -12.26
N VAL A 138 -4.51 -4.82 -11.02
CA VAL A 138 -5.37 -4.78 -9.82
C VAL A 138 -5.03 -3.54 -9.00
N PHE A 139 -6.06 -2.81 -8.59
CA PHE A 139 -5.92 -1.59 -7.79
C PHE A 139 -5.99 -1.89 -6.29
N LEU A 140 -5.15 -1.18 -5.53
CA LEU A 140 -5.04 -1.31 -4.08
C LEU A 140 -5.49 -0.01 -3.41
N ASN A 141 -6.32 -0.12 -2.37
CA ASN A 141 -6.74 1.00 -1.52
C ASN A 141 -7.35 2.17 -2.31
N ASP A 142 -8.25 1.86 -3.24
CA ASP A 142 -9.03 2.86 -3.98
C ASP A 142 -10.48 2.38 -4.18
N ALA A 143 -11.34 3.27 -4.68
CA ALA A 143 -12.70 2.95 -5.08
C ALA A 143 -12.73 1.91 -6.21
N ALA A 144 -13.90 1.28 -6.39
CA ALA A 144 -14.11 0.36 -7.51
C ALA A 144 -13.79 1.04 -8.86
N ILE A 145 -12.99 0.37 -9.69
CA ILE A 145 -12.63 0.84 -11.02
C ILE A 145 -13.22 -0.14 -12.03
N GLU A 146 -14.04 0.38 -12.94
CA GLU A 146 -14.67 -0.43 -13.98
C GLU A 146 -13.61 -1.10 -14.88
N GLY A 147 -13.75 -2.41 -15.09
CA GLY A 147 -12.85 -3.20 -15.94
C GLY A 147 -11.54 -3.64 -15.27
N ALA A 148 -11.45 -3.55 -13.93
CA ALA A 148 -10.33 -4.02 -13.15
C ALA A 148 -10.76 -4.54 -11.78
N CYS A 149 -9.97 -5.45 -11.22
CA CYS A 149 -10.14 -5.82 -9.82
C CYS A 149 -9.63 -4.69 -8.92
N THR A 150 -10.31 -4.48 -7.80
CA THR A 150 -9.88 -3.52 -6.77
C THR A 150 -10.04 -4.14 -5.39
N VAL A 151 -9.05 -3.95 -4.52
CA VAL A 151 -9.14 -4.29 -3.10
C VAL A 151 -9.03 -3.02 -2.27
N SER A 152 -10.03 -2.74 -1.45
CA SER A 152 -10.16 -1.52 -0.66
C SER A 152 -10.45 -1.83 0.81
N VAL A 153 -10.58 -0.77 1.61
CA VAL A 153 -10.97 -0.83 3.02
C VAL A 153 -12.24 -0.01 3.21
N ASP A 154 -13.13 -0.44 4.10
CA ASP A 154 -14.28 0.36 4.52
C ASP A 154 -13.83 1.56 5.35
N ASN A 155 -13.42 2.61 4.65
CA ASN A 155 -12.87 3.84 5.23
C ASN A 155 -13.96 4.67 5.94
N GLU A 156 -15.23 4.56 5.53
CA GLU A 156 -16.34 5.19 6.24
C GLU A 156 -16.56 4.51 7.60
N HIS A 157 -16.53 3.18 7.64
CA HIS A 157 -16.55 2.46 8.91
C HIS A 157 -15.32 2.80 9.77
N GLY A 158 -14.12 2.86 9.18
CA GLY A 158 -12.91 3.24 9.92
C GLY A 158 -12.99 4.63 10.55
N GLY A 159 -13.47 5.64 9.81
CA GLY A 159 -13.72 6.97 10.35
C GLY A 159 -14.75 6.98 11.47
N TYR A 160 -15.82 6.19 11.32
CA TYR A 160 -16.84 6.01 12.35
C TYR A 160 -16.27 5.39 13.63
N LEU A 161 -15.42 4.36 13.51
CA LEU A 161 -14.73 3.73 14.66
C LEU A 161 -13.84 4.74 15.40
N ALA A 162 -13.07 5.56 14.69
CA ALA A 162 -12.16 6.54 15.29
C ALA A 162 -12.92 7.59 16.11
N ALA A 163 -13.98 8.17 15.52
CA ALA A 163 -14.81 9.15 16.19
C ALA A 163 -15.58 8.56 17.36
N THR A 164 -16.19 7.38 17.17
CA THR A 164 -16.93 6.67 18.23
C THR A 164 -16.04 6.40 19.44
N HIS A 165 -14.78 6.02 19.21
CA HIS A 165 -13.81 5.81 20.29
C HIS A 165 -13.57 7.09 21.09
N LEU A 166 -13.28 8.21 20.44
CA LEU A 166 -13.06 9.49 21.12
C LEU A 166 -14.32 9.97 21.88
N LEU A 167 -15.50 9.80 21.27
CA LEU A 167 -16.77 10.14 21.90
C LEU A 167 -17.06 9.26 23.13
N ALA A 168 -16.74 7.96 23.05
CA ALA A 168 -16.93 7.01 24.15
C ALA A 168 -16.06 7.32 25.37
N ILE A 169 -14.85 7.86 25.17
CA ILE A 169 -13.98 8.33 26.27
C ILE A 169 -14.31 9.76 26.75
N GLY A 170 -15.41 10.34 26.27
CA GLY A 170 -15.94 11.62 26.76
C GLY A 170 -15.46 12.87 26.01
N ARG A 171 -14.76 12.73 24.87
CA ARG A 171 -14.38 13.88 24.04
C ARG A 171 -15.60 14.43 23.31
N ARG A 172 -15.70 15.74 23.15
CA ARG A 172 -16.87 16.41 22.57
C ARG A 172 -16.53 17.46 21.52
N ARG A 173 -15.35 18.08 21.59
CA ARG A 173 -14.88 19.07 20.61
C ARG A 173 -13.84 18.40 19.72
N LEU A 174 -14.33 17.69 18.72
CA LEU A 174 -13.47 16.90 17.84
C LEU A 174 -12.91 17.77 16.71
N LEU A 175 -11.70 17.46 16.29
CA LEU A 175 -11.07 18.01 15.10
C LEU A 175 -10.68 16.87 14.17
N PHE A 176 -11.09 16.95 12.90
CA PHE A 176 -10.56 16.09 11.84
C PHE A 176 -9.42 16.82 11.12
N ALA A 177 -8.24 16.21 11.08
CA ALA A 177 -7.06 16.73 10.40
C ALA A 177 -6.81 15.93 9.12
N GLY A 178 -7.04 16.54 7.96
CA GLY A 178 -6.89 15.93 6.64
C GLY A 178 -7.77 16.61 5.61
N ASP A 179 -7.38 16.54 4.32
CA ASP A 179 -8.16 17.14 3.24
C ASP A 179 -8.95 16.06 2.46
N PRO A 180 -10.29 16.05 2.51
CA PRO A 180 -11.10 15.09 1.75
C PRO A 180 -10.94 15.25 0.23
N ALA A 181 -10.41 16.37 -0.27
CA ALA A 181 -10.11 16.55 -1.69
C ALA A 181 -8.84 15.81 -2.14
N GLN A 182 -8.00 15.35 -1.20
CA GLN A 182 -6.77 14.64 -1.53
C GLN A 182 -7.03 13.23 -2.00
N ALA A 183 -7.94 12.47 -1.40
CA ALA A 183 -8.15 11.07 -1.78
C ALA A 183 -9.53 10.58 -1.30
N VAL A 184 -10.13 9.65 -2.07
CA VAL A 184 -11.42 9.04 -1.73
C VAL A 184 -11.39 8.41 -0.32
N PRO A 185 -10.37 7.63 0.08
CA PRO A 185 -10.27 7.12 1.46
C PRO A 185 -10.36 8.20 2.56
N ILE A 186 -9.81 9.40 2.33
CA ILE A 186 -9.85 10.49 3.32
C ILE A 186 -11.26 11.09 3.39
N ALA A 187 -11.91 11.28 2.24
CA ALA A 187 -13.31 11.72 2.19
C ALA A 187 -14.24 10.72 2.90
N ASP A 188 -14.02 9.43 2.69
CA ASP A 188 -14.80 8.35 3.32
C ASP A 188 -14.61 8.35 4.84
N ARG A 189 -13.36 8.46 5.32
CA ARG A 189 -13.06 8.63 6.75
C ARG A 189 -13.83 9.80 7.35
N LEU A 190 -13.82 10.95 6.69
CA LEU A 190 -14.55 12.13 7.18
C LEU A 190 -16.06 11.88 7.27
N ARG A 191 -16.68 11.24 6.27
CA ARG A 191 -18.11 10.89 6.33
C ARG A 191 -18.44 10.00 7.53
N GLY A 192 -17.56 9.03 7.83
CA GLY A 192 -17.67 8.18 9.01
C GLY A 192 -17.62 8.96 10.31
N VAL A 193 -16.66 9.89 10.42
CA VAL A 193 -16.52 10.79 11.57
C VAL A 193 -17.76 11.66 11.74
N GLU A 194 -18.22 12.31 10.68
CA GLU A 194 -19.43 13.15 10.70
C GLU A 194 -20.66 12.35 11.12
N ARG A 195 -20.79 11.09 10.69
CA ARG A 195 -21.88 10.20 11.11
C ARG A 195 -21.85 9.97 12.62
N ALA A 196 -20.70 9.56 13.17
CA ALA A 196 -20.56 9.32 14.61
C ALA A 196 -20.82 10.58 15.45
N VAL A 197 -20.35 11.75 14.99
CA VAL A 197 -20.56 13.02 15.70
C VAL A 197 -22.04 13.39 15.76
N ARG A 198 -22.80 13.19 14.68
CA ARG A 198 -24.26 13.47 14.65
C ARG A 198 -25.06 12.61 15.63
N GLU A 199 -24.54 11.46 16.04
CA GLU A 199 -25.21 10.53 16.97
C GLU A 199 -25.07 10.96 18.45
N VAL A 200 -24.18 11.90 18.77
CA VAL A 200 -23.89 12.32 20.15
C VAL A 200 -24.26 13.78 20.36
N VAL A 201 -25.17 14.01 21.31
CA VAL A 201 -25.57 15.36 21.72
C VAL A 201 -24.37 16.11 22.30
N ASP A 202 -24.29 17.41 22.02
CA ASP A 202 -23.21 18.32 22.44
C ASP A 202 -21.82 18.00 21.88
N ALA A 203 -21.71 17.11 20.90
CA ALA A 203 -20.48 16.90 20.13
C ALA A 203 -20.40 17.90 18.96
N SER A 204 -19.20 18.43 18.71
CA SER A 204 -18.89 19.28 17.57
C SER A 204 -17.69 18.75 16.79
N LEU A 205 -17.62 19.10 15.51
CA LEU A 205 -16.54 18.74 14.61
C LEU A 205 -16.00 19.97 13.89
N GLU A 206 -14.71 20.23 14.03
CA GLU A 206 -13.94 21.13 13.18
C GLU A 206 -13.18 20.29 12.14
N VAL A 207 -13.14 20.75 10.88
CA VAL A 207 -12.37 20.10 9.82
C VAL A 207 -11.25 21.03 9.37
N ILE A 208 -10.00 20.59 9.53
CA ILE A 208 -8.83 21.32 9.06
C ILE A 208 -8.16 20.55 7.93
N ARG A 209 -8.10 21.20 6.77
CA ARG A 209 -7.45 20.67 5.58
C ARG A 209 -5.95 20.84 5.71
N THR A 210 -5.23 19.71 5.73
CA THR A 210 -3.77 19.70 5.72
C THR A 210 -3.26 19.52 4.28
N PRO A 211 -2.20 20.22 3.85
CA PRO A 211 -1.68 20.10 2.47
C PRO A 211 -1.23 18.68 2.08
N GLU A 212 -0.78 17.90 3.06
CA GLU A 212 -0.47 16.47 2.96
C GLU A 212 -0.78 15.79 4.31
N VAL A 213 -0.76 14.46 4.35
CA VAL A 213 -0.95 13.64 5.56
C VAL A 213 0.38 13.18 6.17
N GLN A 214 1.40 14.04 6.11
CA GLN A 214 2.75 13.79 6.61
C GLN A 214 3.02 14.43 7.98
N ALA A 215 4.09 14.00 8.64
CA ALA A 215 4.46 14.48 9.96
C ALA A 215 4.75 15.98 10.00
N GLU A 216 5.32 16.55 8.94
CA GLU A 216 5.60 17.97 8.82
C GLU A 216 4.33 18.81 8.92
N ASN A 217 3.26 18.40 8.21
CA ASN A 217 1.96 19.06 8.28
C ASN A 217 1.29 18.89 9.64
N GLY A 218 1.51 17.73 10.29
CA GLY A 218 1.03 17.46 11.64
C GLY A 218 1.69 18.39 12.66
N ARG A 219 2.99 18.68 12.50
CA ARG A 219 3.70 19.62 13.36
C ARG A 219 3.19 21.05 13.18
N THR A 220 3.02 21.50 11.94
CA THR A 220 2.46 22.82 11.65
C THR A 220 1.10 22.99 12.31
N LEU A 221 0.21 22.01 12.12
CA LEU A 221 -1.10 22.02 12.76
C LEU A 221 -1.01 21.96 14.30
N GLY A 222 -0.08 21.19 14.84
CA GLY A 222 0.17 21.13 16.27
C GLY A 222 0.54 22.49 16.86
N PHE A 223 1.35 23.29 16.17
CA PHE A 223 1.69 24.67 16.58
C PHE A 223 0.46 25.58 16.56
N ASP A 224 -0.36 25.48 15.52
CA ASP A 224 -1.58 26.28 15.39
C ASP A 224 -2.55 25.95 16.54
N ILE A 225 -2.74 24.67 16.85
CA ILE A 225 -3.60 24.21 17.95
C ILE A 225 -3.04 24.65 19.31
N ALA A 226 -1.74 24.49 19.55
CA ALA A 226 -1.10 24.90 20.80
C ALA A 226 -1.22 26.42 21.05
N SER A 227 -1.20 27.21 19.98
CA SER A 227 -1.34 28.66 20.04
C SER A 227 -2.77 29.14 20.34
N ARG A 228 -3.78 28.26 20.26
CA ARG A 228 -5.17 28.61 20.59
C ARG A 228 -5.37 28.77 22.09
N PRO A 229 -6.28 29.67 22.53
CA PRO A 229 -6.76 29.67 23.92
C PRO A 229 -7.27 28.29 24.33
N THR A 230 -7.04 27.89 25.60
CA THR A 230 -7.45 26.56 26.10
C THR A 230 -8.94 26.25 25.86
N SER A 231 -9.80 27.27 25.94
CA SER A 231 -11.24 27.14 25.68
C SER A 231 -11.59 26.86 24.22
N GLU A 232 -10.69 27.08 23.27
CA GLU A 232 -10.88 26.91 21.82
C GLU A 232 -10.13 25.70 21.25
N ARG A 233 -9.31 25.01 22.07
CA ARG A 233 -8.62 23.79 21.65
C ARG A 233 -9.62 22.64 21.52
N PRO A 234 -9.44 21.73 20.54
CA PRO A 234 -10.15 20.47 20.52
C PRO A 234 -9.77 19.64 21.74
N ASP A 235 -10.67 18.77 22.20
CA ASP A 235 -10.36 17.76 23.21
C ASP A 235 -10.12 16.36 22.61
N GLY A 236 -10.44 16.19 21.33
CA GLY A 236 -10.15 15.00 20.54
C GLY A 236 -9.71 15.36 19.12
N ILE A 237 -8.65 14.73 18.61
CA ILE A 237 -8.17 14.91 17.24
C ILE A 237 -8.19 13.56 16.51
N ILE A 238 -8.79 13.55 15.33
CA ILE A 238 -8.79 12.44 14.39
C ILE A 238 -7.92 12.84 13.21
N ALA A 239 -6.67 12.37 13.20
CA ALA A 239 -5.78 12.57 12.07
C ALA A 239 -6.10 11.55 10.97
N ALA A 240 -6.14 12.02 9.73
CA ALA A 240 -6.42 11.18 8.58
C ALA A 240 -5.34 10.11 8.31
N ALA A 241 -4.15 10.23 8.89
CA ALA A 241 -3.09 9.22 8.84
C ALA A 241 -2.19 9.28 10.10
N ASP A 242 -1.49 8.19 10.39
CA ASP A 242 -0.60 8.08 11.55
C ASP A 242 0.61 8.99 11.47
N LEU A 243 1.16 9.25 10.28
CA LEU A 243 2.28 10.18 10.13
C LEU A 243 1.85 11.61 10.48
N LEU A 244 0.64 12.01 10.09
CA LEU A 244 0.05 13.29 10.50
C LEU A 244 -0.18 13.34 12.03
N ALA A 245 -0.73 12.26 12.61
CA ALA A 245 -0.90 12.13 14.06
C ALA A 245 0.44 12.24 14.81
N LEU A 246 1.51 11.64 14.26
CA LEU A 246 2.85 11.69 14.84
C LEU A 246 3.37 13.11 14.93
N GLY A 247 3.19 13.92 13.88
CA GLY A 247 3.54 15.33 13.90
C GLY A 247 2.78 16.13 14.96
N LEU A 248 1.48 15.87 15.11
CA LEU A 248 0.64 16.46 16.15
C LEU A 248 1.12 16.10 17.56
N VAL A 249 1.35 14.81 17.82
CA VAL A 249 1.85 14.31 19.10
C VAL A 249 3.21 14.91 19.44
N GLN A 250 4.12 15.04 18.47
CA GLN A 250 5.43 15.63 18.69
C GLN A 250 5.35 17.08 19.18
N ILE A 251 4.49 17.90 18.58
CA ILE A 251 4.36 19.31 18.96
C ILE A 251 3.53 19.46 20.23
N LEU A 252 2.32 18.88 20.27
CA LEU A 252 1.43 19.02 21.41
C LEU A 252 2.03 18.39 22.68
N GLY A 253 2.71 17.25 22.57
CA GLY A 253 3.39 16.61 23.71
C GLY A 253 4.67 17.33 24.16
N SER A 254 5.20 18.26 23.36
CA SER A 254 6.35 19.09 23.76
C SER A 254 5.94 20.35 24.54
N ASP A 255 4.66 20.72 24.49
CA ASP A 255 4.11 21.84 25.24
C ASP A 255 3.70 21.40 26.67
N PRO A 256 4.35 21.91 27.73
CA PRO A 256 4.05 21.50 29.10
C PRO A 256 2.63 21.90 29.57
N SER A 257 1.92 22.75 28.83
CA SER A 257 0.53 23.13 29.09
C SER A 257 -0.51 22.18 28.49
N ILE A 258 -0.07 21.17 27.73
CA ILE A 258 -0.94 20.21 27.03
C ILE A 258 -0.54 18.80 27.41
N ARG A 259 -1.49 18.03 27.94
CA ARG A 259 -1.30 16.61 28.26
C ARG A 259 -2.04 15.73 27.27
N ILE A 260 -1.36 14.69 26.79
CA ILE A 260 -1.93 13.66 25.93
C ILE A 260 -1.93 12.36 26.76
N PRO A 261 -3.09 11.71 26.95
CA PRO A 261 -4.38 12.00 26.33
C PRO A 261 -5.28 12.95 27.14
N GLU A 262 -4.89 13.41 28.33
CA GLU A 262 -5.80 14.01 29.32
C GLU A 262 -6.55 15.23 28.80
N ASP A 263 -5.81 16.18 28.22
CA ASP A 263 -6.36 17.42 27.67
C ASP A 263 -6.80 17.21 26.22
N ILE A 264 -5.97 16.54 25.41
CA ILE A 264 -6.25 16.24 24.01
C ILE A 264 -5.95 14.77 23.72
N ALA A 265 -6.99 14.00 23.38
CA ALA A 265 -6.84 12.63 22.90
C ALA A 265 -6.66 12.61 21.38
N ILE A 266 -5.79 11.75 20.86
CA ILE A 266 -5.41 11.76 19.43
C ILE A 266 -5.53 10.36 18.85
N THR A 267 -6.24 10.22 17.72
CA THR A 267 -6.22 9.01 16.89
C THR A 267 -5.56 9.27 15.55
N GLY A 268 -4.83 8.28 15.04
CA GLY A 268 -4.36 8.23 13.66
C GLY A 268 -5.12 7.18 12.84
N TYR A 269 -4.54 6.83 11.70
CA TYR A 269 -5.06 5.86 10.74
C TYR A 269 -3.89 5.20 10.01
N ASP A 270 -4.02 3.92 9.65
CA ASP A 270 -3.08 3.07 8.89
C ASP A 270 -2.39 1.98 9.75
N ASN A 271 -2.19 2.22 11.04
CA ASN A 271 -1.33 1.43 11.91
C ASN A 271 0.12 1.34 11.42
N ASN A 272 0.69 2.51 11.13
CA ASN A 272 2.08 2.66 10.75
C ASN A 272 3.01 2.29 11.92
N ARG A 273 4.18 1.71 11.63
CA ARG A 273 5.20 1.41 12.66
C ARG A 273 5.56 2.62 13.51
N ALA A 274 5.68 3.79 12.88
CA ALA A 274 5.99 5.04 13.57
C ALA A 274 4.91 5.45 14.60
N ALA A 275 3.67 4.95 14.45
CA ALA A 275 2.56 5.22 15.36
C ALA A 275 2.81 4.61 16.75
N TRP A 276 3.27 3.36 16.82
CA TRP A 276 3.46 2.67 18.10
C TRP A 276 4.86 2.81 18.71
N GLU A 277 5.86 3.23 17.92
CA GLU A 277 7.24 3.48 18.40
C GLU A 277 7.44 4.91 18.93
N SER A 278 6.42 5.76 18.83
CA SER A 278 6.47 7.13 19.36
C SER A 278 6.44 7.15 20.90
N LEU A 279 6.93 8.25 21.49
CA LEU A 279 6.92 8.44 22.95
C LEU A 279 5.53 8.35 23.57
N VAL A 280 4.50 8.75 22.82
CA VAL A 280 3.10 8.54 23.16
C VAL A 280 2.50 7.64 22.07
N PRO A 281 2.53 6.31 22.25
CA PRO A 281 2.02 5.37 21.25
C PRO A 281 0.60 5.73 20.81
N ILE A 282 0.42 5.86 19.49
CA ILE A 282 -0.76 6.46 18.88
C ILE A 282 -1.84 5.38 18.69
N THR A 283 -3.02 5.65 19.22
CA THR A 283 -4.25 4.92 18.93
C THR A 283 -4.61 5.12 17.48
N THR A 284 -4.94 4.05 16.76
CA THR A 284 -5.08 4.13 15.30
C THR A 284 -6.17 3.19 14.81
N ILE A 285 -6.67 3.48 13.61
CA ILE A 285 -7.45 2.54 12.83
C ILE A 285 -6.49 1.76 11.94
N ALA A 286 -6.29 0.49 12.29
CA ALA A 286 -5.46 -0.43 11.54
C ALA A 286 -6.17 -0.89 10.28
N GLN A 287 -5.53 -0.63 9.14
CA GLN A 287 -5.91 -1.20 7.87
C GLN A 287 -5.20 -2.54 7.69
N PRO A 288 -5.88 -3.59 7.15
CA PRO A 288 -5.29 -4.91 7.01
C PRO A 288 -4.37 -4.99 5.77
N GLY A 289 -3.28 -4.21 5.74
CA GLY A 289 -2.38 -4.05 4.59
C GLY A 289 -1.88 -5.36 3.99
N GLU A 290 -1.38 -6.29 4.83
CA GLU A 290 -0.93 -7.61 4.36
C GLU A 290 -2.08 -8.41 3.70
N GLN A 291 -3.30 -8.31 4.22
CA GLN A 291 -4.47 -8.98 3.64
C GLN A 291 -4.88 -8.34 2.31
N ILE A 292 -4.83 -6.99 2.20
CA ILE A 292 -5.09 -6.28 0.93
C ILE A 292 -4.15 -6.79 -0.15
N GLY A 293 -2.85 -6.85 0.14
CA GLY A 293 -1.83 -7.35 -0.78
C GLY A 293 -2.06 -8.80 -1.21
N ALA A 294 -2.40 -9.66 -0.25
CA ALA A 294 -2.64 -11.08 -0.50
C ALA A 294 -3.88 -11.30 -1.39
N VAL A 295 -5.01 -10.66 -1.07
CA VAL A 295 -6.25 -10.74 -1.87
C VAL A 295 -6.01 -10.20 -3.27
N ALA A 296 -5.32 -9.06 -3.39
CA ALA A 296 -5.05 -8.45 -4.70
C ALA A 296 -4.14 -9.32 -5.57
N MET A 297 -3.11 -9.92 -4.97
CA MET A 297 -2.26 -10.89 -5.67
C MET A 297 -3.08 -12.10 -6.12
N ALA A 298 -3.96 -12.65 -5.28
CA ALA A 298 -4.81 -13.78 -5.66
C ALA A 298 -5.69 -13.45 -6.87
N LEU A 299 -6.39 -12.31 -6.85
CA LEU A 299 -7.21 -11.83 -7.98
C LEU A 299 -6.38 -11.65 -9.26
N LEU A 300 -5.19 -11.06 -9.14
CA LEU A 300 -4.29 -10.89 -10.28
C LEU A 300 -3.87 -12.24 -10.88
N LEU A 301 -3.56 -13.23 -10.03
CA LEU A 301 -3.19 -14.57 -10.49
C LEU A 301 -4.36 -15.36 -11.08
N GLU A 302 -5.60 -15.07 -10.67
CA GLU A 302 -6.80 -15.61 -11.30
C GLU A 302 -6.98 -15.02 -12.72
N GLU A 303 -6.87 -13.71 -12.86
CA GLU A 303 -6.94 -13.03 -14.17
C GLU A 303 -5.84 -13.52 -15.14
N ILE A 304 -4.61 -13.72 -14.64
CA ILE A 304 -3.50 -14.26 -15.43
C ILE A 304 -3.78 -15.70 -15.90
N ARG A 305 -4.45 -16.52 -15.07
CA ARG A 305 -4.71 -17.94 -15.36
C ARG A 305 -5.87 -18.13 -16.31
N ASP A 306 -6.92 -17.32 -16.20
CA ASP A 306 -8.11 -17.38 -17.04
C ASP A 306 -8.56 -15.98 -17.52
N PRO A 307 -7.86 -15.39 -18.51
CA PRO A 307 -8.15 -14.03 -18.94
C PRO A 307 -9.55 -13.84 -19.57
N GLU A 308 -10.12 -14.89 -20.17
CA GLU A 308 -11.42 -14.83 -20.85
C GLU A 308 -12.59 -15.09 -19.89
N GLY A 309 -12.38 -15.87 -18.83
CA GLY A 309 -13.38 -16.19 -17.82
C GLY A 309 -13.32 -15.34 -16.55
N HIS A 310 -12.32 -14.47 -16.38
CA HIS A 310 -12.17 -13.66 -15.17
C HIS A 310 -13.24 -12.57 -15.04
N GLU A 311 -14.01 -12.63 -13.95
CA GLU A 311 -14.93 -11.58 -13.54
C GLU A 311 -14.24 -10.62 -12.58
N HIS A 312 -14.12 -9.36 -12.98
CA HIS A 312 -13.49 -8.34 -12.15
C HIS A 312 -14.33 -8.05 -10.89
N ALA A 313 -13.68 -8.06 -9.74
CA ALA A 313 -14.33 -7.91 -8.45
C ALA A 313 -13.82 -6.69 -7.66
N HIS A 314 -14.70 -6.13 -6.84
CA HIS A 314 -14.35 -5.16 -5.81
C HIS A 314 -14.43 -5.83 -4.44
N SER A 315 -13.29 -6.03 -3.78
CA SER A 315 -13.21 -6.57 -2.43
C SER A 315 -13.03 -5.43 -1.42
N VAL A 316 -13.85 -5.39 -0.38
CA VAL A 316 -13.78 -4.39 0.69
C VAL A 316 -13.43 -5.12 1.99
N LEU A 317 -12.33 -4.72 2.63
CA LEU A 317 -11.89 -5.27 3.91
C LEU A 317 -12.25 -4.35 5.08
N GLU A 318 -12.49 -4.95 6.25
CA GLU A 318 -12.83 -4.19 7.45
C GLU A 318 -11.57 -3.70 8.17
N PRO A 319 -11.50 -2.41 8.56
CA PRO A 319 -10.45 -1.92 9.43
C PRO A 319 -10.76 -2.23 10.90
N THR A 320 -9.75 -2.13 11.78
CA THR A 320 -9.92 -2.37 13.22
C THR A 320 -9.33 -1.25 14.07
N LEU A 321 -9.93 -0.95 15.22
CA LEU A 321 -9.37 0.01 16.17
C LEU A 321 -8.27 -0.65 17.01
N VAL A 322 -7.10 -0.02 17.05
CA VAL A 322 -5.98 -0.41 17.91
C VAL A 322 -5.73 0.70 18.93
N VAL A 323 -6.18 0.47 20.17
CA VAL A 323 -6.11 1.45 21.25
C VAL A 323 -4.73 1.48 21.90
N ARG A 324 -4.20 2.69 22.15
CA ARG A 324 -2.89 2.94 22.77
C ARG A 324 -2.92 4.19 23.67
N ALA A 325 -1.75 4.59 24.17
CA ALA A 325 -1.55 5.67 25.14
C ALA A 325 -2.12 7.03 24.70
N SER A 326 -2.18 7.34 23.40
CA SER A 326 -2.71 8.63 22.93
C SER A 326 -4.23 8.83 23.16
N THR A 327 -4.93 7.81 23.65
CA THR A 327 -6.36 7.91 24.05
C THR A 327 -6.70 7.17 25.35
N GLN A 328 -5.80 6.35 25.89
CA GLN A 328 -5.97 5.67 27.17
C GLN A 328 -5.19 6.36 28.29
N ARG A 329 -5.86 6.61 29.41
CA ARG A 329 -5.18 7.00 30.65
C ARG A 329 -4.32 5.82 31.10
N THR A 330 -3.05 6.09 31.41
CA THR A 330 -2.16 5.12 32.05
C THR A 330 -2.30 5.21 33.56
#